data_AF-A0A1B2YSR0-F1
#
_entry.id   AF-A0A1B2YSR0-F1
#
_cell.length_a   1.000
_cell.length_b   1.000
_cell.length_c   1.000
_cell.angle_alpha   90.00
_cell.angle_beta   90.00
_cell.angle_gamma   90.00
#
_symmetry.space_group_name_H-M   'P 1'
#
loop_
_entity.id
_entity.type
_entity.pdbx_description
1 polymer ?
#
loop_
_entity_poly.entity_id
_entity_poly.type
_entity_poly.pdbx_seq_one_letter_code
_entity_poly.pdbx_strand_id
1 'polypeptide(L)'
;VNTTEYFKRIGSKGNWASRLQLGFASFNESEFAPFTVDNQFNLRGAGNDIARGTSFIFINTEYRHTLLERGWFVLQGNAFVDGGTLREARQPLDNLVSGDALEVYSGAGVRFIHKRIFNAVIRLDYGVGLGASQNSGLVFGIGQYF
;
A
#
# COMPACT_ATOMS: atom_id res chain seq x y z
N VAL A 1 14.61 1.80 -5.32
CA VAL A 1 13.16 1.54 -5.52
C VAL A 1 12.70 2.37 -6.68
N ASN A 2 11.91 1.80 -7.58
CA ASN A 2 11.25 2.52 -8.66
C ASN A 2 9.73 2.39 -8.47
N THR A 3 9.00 3.49 -8.66
CA THR A 3 7.56 3.57 -8.45
C THR A 3 6.91 4.14 -9.70
N THR A 4 5.88 3.47 -10.18
CA THR A 4 5.02 3.94 -11.27
C THR A 4 3.59 4.04 -10.77
N GLU A 5 2.96 5.19 -10.98
CA GLU A 5 1.61 5.49 -10.52
C GLU A 5 0.72 5.85 -11.70
N TYR A 6 -0.53 5.39 -11.65
CA TYR A 6 -1.55 5.68 -12.63
C TYR A 6 -2.82 6.15 -11.93
N PHE A 7 -3.36 7.28 -12.38
CA PHE A 7 -4.57 7.87 -11.83
C PHE A 7 -5.57 8.13 -12.95
N LYS A 8 -6.82 7.73 -12.72
CA LYS A 8 -7.93 7.94 -13.65
C LYS A 8 -9.16 8.43 -12.91
N ARG A 9 -9.60 9.64 -13.24
CA ARG A 9 -10.88 10.16 -12.74
C ARG A 9 -12.04 9.33 -13.29
N ILE A 10 -12.98 8.96 -12.43
CA ILE A 10 -14.20 8.23 -12.75
C ILE A 10 -15.41 9.12 -12.41
N GLY A 11 -16.07 9.64 -13.43
CA GLY A 11 -17.17 10.59 -13.27
C GLY A 11 -16.73 11.88 -12.56
N SER A 12 -17.63 12.47 -11.77
CA SER A 12 -17.36 13.74 -11.09
C SER A 12 -16.67 13.59 -9.74
N LYS A 13 -16.88 12.47 -9.04
CA LYS A 13 -16.45 12.26 -7.63
C LYS A 13 -15.52 11.08 -7.40
N GLY A 14 -15.33 10.21 -8.39
CA GLY A 14 -14.51 9.01 -8.27
C GLY A 14 -13.09 9.21 -8.82
N ASN A 15 -12.13 8.50 -8.25
CA ASN A 15 -10.77 8.38 -8.76
C ASN A 15 -10.28 6.94 -8.58
N TRP A 16 -9.82 6.33 -9.67
CA TRP A 16 -9.13 5.06 -9.64
C TRP A 16 -7.63 5.32 -9.64
N ALA A 17 -6.92 4.75 -8.66
CA ALA A 17 -5.49 4.92 -8.50
C ALA A 17 -4.82 3.56 -8.42
N SER A 18 -3.73 3.38 -9.16
CA SER A 18 -2.90 2.17 -9.10
C SER A 18 -1.43 2.54 -9.01
N ARG A 19 -0.66 1.75 -8.28
CA ARG A 19 0.77 1.94 -8.07
C ARG A 19 1.49 0.60 -8.20
N LEU A 20 2.60 0.60 -8.94
CA LEU A 20 3.55 -0.49 -9.01
C LEU A 20 4.88 -0.01 -8.39
N GLN A 21 5.41 -0.77 -7.45
CA GLN A 21 6.71 -0.52 -6.83
C GLN A 21 7.62 -1.73 -7.04
N LEU A 22 8.84 -1.45 -7.50
CA LEU A 22 9.87 -2.45 -7.73
C LEU A 22 11.13 -2.09 -6.93
N GLY A 23 11.64 -3.04 -6.16
CA GLY A 23 12.87 -2.90 -5.39
C GLY A 23 13.84 -4.01 -5.68
N PHE A 24 15.11 -3.67 -5.90
CA PHE A 24 16.20 -4.63 -5.97
C PHE A 24 17.46 -4.03 -5.33
N ALA A 25 18.11 -4.82 -4.48
CA ALA A 25 19.39 -4.51 -3.89
C ALA A 25 20.39 -5.60 -4.29
N SER A 26 21.58 -5.17 -4.75
CA SER A 26 22.65 -6.07 -5.20
C SER A 26 23.32 -6.82 -4.05
N PHE A 27 23.25 -6.28 -2.83
CA PHE A 27 23.83 -6.91 -1.65
C PHE A 27 22.80 -7.85 -0.99
N ASN A 28 23.03 -9.15 -1.11
CA ASN A 28 22.08 -10.19 -0.71
C ASN A 28 22.49 -10.99 0.54
N GLU A 29 23.57 -10.59 1.21
CA GLU A 29 24.22 -11.42 2.24
C GLU A 29 23.91 -11.03 3.68
N SER A 30 23.21 -9.91 3.89
CA SER A 30 22.93 -9.38 5.23
C SER A 30 21.47 -9.49 5.62
N GLU A 31 21.26 -9.80 6.91
CA GLU A 31 19.96 -9.76 7.57
C GLU A 31 19.43 -8.32 7.75
N PHE A 32 20.28 -7.31 7.58
CA PHE A 32 19.89 -5.89 7.51
C PHE A 32 19.41 -5.53 6.11
N ALA A 33 18.46 -6.32 5.60
CA ALA A 33 17.89 -6.12 4.30
C ALA A 33 17.15 -4.75 4.23
N PRO A 34 17.32 -3.98 3.14
CA PRO A 34 16.94 -2.57 3.09
C PRO A 34 15.45 -2.32 2.87
N PHE A 35 14.69 -3.34 2.47
CA PHE A 35 13.26 -3.22 2.19
C PHE A 35 12.44 -3.96 3.24
N THR A 36 11.24 -3.46 3.50
CA THR A 36 10.34 -4.03 4.50
C THR A 36 8.91 -4.10 3.99
N VAL A 37 8.11 -5.01 4.54
CA VAL A 37 6.65 -5.01 4.42
C VAL A 37 6.07 -4.17 5.56
N ASP A 38 5.33 -3.12 5.19
CA ASP A 38 4.83 -2.11 6.12
C ASP A 38 3.50 -1.51 5.66
N ASN A 39 2.58 -1.31 6.61
CA ASN A 39 1.24 -0.83 6.35
C ASN A 39 1.16 0.60 5.82
N GLN A 40 2.14 1.46 6.11
CA GLN A 40 2.12 2.86 5.70
C GLN A 40 2.64 3.03 4.28
N PHE A 41 3.50 2.11 3.83
CA PHE A 41 4.27 2.30 2.61
C PHE A 41 3.88 1.35 1.48
N ASN A 42 3.53 0.09 1.77
CA ASN A 42 3.32 -0.91 0.71
C ASN A 42 2.07 -1.78 0.85
N LEU A 43 1.78 -2.40 1.99
CA LEU A 43 0.68 -3.37 2.13
C LEU A 43 -0.21 -3.01 3.33
N ARG A 44 -1.32 -2.33 3.10
CA ARG A 44 -2.23 -1.95 4.20
C ARG A 44 -2.89 -3.18 4.81
N GLY A 45 -2.82 -3.28 6.14
CA GLY A 45 -3.35 -4.41 6.91
C GLY A 45 -2.30 -5.46 7.31
N ALA A 46 -1.08 -5.40 6.75
CA ALA A 46 -0.01 -6.35 7.04
C ALA A 46 0.58 -6.18 8.46
N GLY A 47 0.76 -4.93 8.89
CA GLY A 47 1.45 -4.58 10.14
C GLY A 47 2.60 -3.62 9.87
N ASN A 48 3.38 -3.26 10.89
CA ASN A 48 4.55 -2.39 10.75
C ASN A 48 5.83 -3.24 10.76
N ASP A 49 6.70 -3.04 9.78
CA ASP A 49 8.00 -3.71 9.64
C ASP A 49 7.97 -5.23 9.90
N ILE A 50 7.00 -5.95 9.32
CA ILE A 50 6.74 -7.35 9.67
C ILE A 50 7.74 -8.34 9.04
N ALA A 51 8.39 -7.95 7.94
CA ALA A 51 9.32 -8.78 7.20
C ALA A 51 10.30 -7.89 6.43
N ARG A 52 11.53 -8.37 6.21
CA ARG A 52 12.59 -7.63 5.51
C ARG A 52 13.19 -8.43 4.36
N GLY A 53 13.58 -7.74 3.29
CA GLY A 53 14.06 -8.37 2.08
C GLY A 53 14.91 -7.48 1.20
N THR A 54 15.59 -8.12 0.24
CA THR A 54 16.57 -7.49 -0.64
C THR A 54 15.98 -7.20 -2.01
N SER A 55 14.78 -7.70 -2.30
CA SER A 55 14.03 -7.37 -3.50
C SER A 55 12.53 -7.48 -3.24
N PHE A 56 11.71 -6.71 -3.95
CA PHE A 56 10.26 -6.81 -3.84
C PHE A 56 9.54 -6.37 -5.10
N ILE A 57 8.30 -6.81 -5.22
CA ILE A 57 7.31 -6.32 -6.17
C ILE A 57 6.04 -6.03 -5.38
N PHE A 58 5.59 -4.78 -5.34
CA PHE A 58 4.32 -4.40 -4.71
C PHE A 58 3.39 -3.74 -5.73
N ILE A 59 2.13 -4.12 -5.71
CA ILE A 59 1.06 -3.57 -6.52
C ILE A 59 -0.04 -3.11 -5.58
N ASN A 60 -0.45 -1.87 -5.74
CA ASN A 60 -1.57 -1.28 -5.03
C ASN A 60 -2.60 -0.83 -6.04
N THR A 61 -3.87 -1.10 -5.78
CA THR A 61 -4.95 -0.49 -6.53
C THR A 61 -6.06 -0.07 -5.59
N GLU A 62 -6.63 1.10 -5.84
CA GLU A 62 -7.72 1.60 -5.04
C GLU A 62 -8.69 2.48 -5.80
N TYR A 63 -9.94 2.37 -5.41
CA TYR A 63 -10.98 3.29 -5.80
C TYR A 63 -11.26 4.25 -4.65
N ARG A 64 -11.19 5.55 -4.95
CA ARG A 64 -11.42 6.66 -4.03
C ARG A 64 -12.71 7.37 -4.46
N HIS A 65 -13.59 7.70 -3.52
CA HIS A 65 -14.85 8.39 -3.80
C HIS A 65 -15.11 9.52 -2.82
N THR A 66 -15.35 10.72 -3.33
CA THR A 66 -15.73 11.87 -2.50
C THR A 66 -17.16 11.69 -1.96
N LEU A 67 -17.27 11.50 -0.64
CA LEU A 67 -18.56 11.32 0.04
C LEU A 67 -19.18 12.67 0.41
N LEU A 68 -18.37 13.56 0.98
CA LEU A 68 -18.78 14.90 1.39
C LEU A 68 -17.71 15.92 1.03
N GLU A 69 -18.13 17.02 0.42
CA GLU A 69 -17.25 18.17 0.17
C GLU A 69 -17.83 19.41 0.82
N ARG A 70 -17.01 20.10 1.62
CA ARG A 70 -17.30 21.40 2.22
C ARG A 70 -16.19 22.39 1.83
N GLY A 71 -16.37 23.66 2.17
CA GLY A 71 -15.40 24.70 1.82
C GLY A 71 -14.00 24.45 2.41
N TRP A 72 -13.92 23.87 3.62
CA TRP A 72 -12.65 23.69 4.35
C TRP A 72 -12.14 22.24 4.39
N PHE A 73 -12.98 21.24 4.08
CA PHE A 73 -12.58 19.83 4.09
C PHE A 73 -13.30 18.96 3.05
N VAL A 74 -12.73 17.79 2.79
CA VAL A 74 -13.34 16.70 2.03
C VAL A 74 -13.29 15.43 2.85
N LEU A 75 -14.41 14.71 2.93
CA LEU A 75 -14.46 13.33 3.38
C LEU A 75 -14.52 12.42 2.16
N GLN A 76 -13.53 11.54 2.04
CA GLN A 76 -13.39 10.61 0.94
C GLN A 76 -13.36 9.18 1.48
N GLY A 77 -14.15 8.28 0.91
CA GLY A 77 -14.04 6.85 1.16
C GLY A 77 -13.08 6.22 0.16
N ASN A 78 -12.45 5.12 0.52
CA ASN A 78 -11.68 4.29 -0.40
C ASN A 78 -11.94 2.80 -0.18
N ALA A 79 -11.81 2.03 -1.25
CA ALA A 79 -11.71 0.58 -1.23
C ALA A 79 -10.46 0.19 -2.00
N PHE A 80 -9.69 -0.77 -1.48
CA PHE A 80 -8.38 -1.10 -2.01
C PHE A 80 -8.09 -2.59 -2.04
N VAL A 81 -7.17 -2.96 -2.92
CA VAL A 81 -6.49 -4.24 -2.95
C VAL A 81 -5.01 -3.95 -3.11
N ASP A 82 -4.23 -4.44 -2.15
CA ASP A 82 -2.78 -4.34 -2.12
C ASP A 82 -2.21 -5.76 -2.19
N GLY A 83 -1.12 -5.96 -2.92
CA GLY A 83 -0.47 -7.25 -2.90
C GLY A 83 0.95 -7.20 -3.43
N GLY A 84 1.72 -8.22 -3.10
CA GLY A 84 3.07 -8.33 -3.60
C GLY A 84 3.90 -9.37 -2.88
N THR A 85 5.16 -9.39 -3.26
CA THR A 85 6.13 -10.40 -2.83
C THR A 85 7.39 -9.69 -2.35
N LEU A 86 8.00 -10.26 -1.32
CA LEU A 86 9.28 -9.85 -0.79
C LEU A 86 10.23 -11.05 -0.84
N ARG A 87 11.40 -10.87 -1.44
CA ARG A 87 12.46 -11.87 -1.40
C ARG A 87 13.42 -11.54 -0.28
N GLU A 88 13.54 -12.48 0.66
CA GLU A 88 14.51 -12.42 1.75
C GLU A 88 15.97 -12.48 1.26
N ALA A 89 16.89 -12.10 2.14
CA ALA A 89 18.32 -12.25 1.87
C ALA A 89 18.68 -13.72 1.58
N ARG A 90 19.69 -13.95 0.73
CA ARG A 90 20.21 -15.27 0.32
C ARG A 90 19.25 -16.19 -0.44
N GLN A 91 17.98 -15.80 -0.63
CA GLN A 91 17.04 -16.56 -1.46
C GLN A 91 17.28 -16.30 -2.96
N PRO A 92 17.03 -17.28 -3.84
CA PRO A 92 17.14 -17.07 -5.29
C PRO A 92 16.03 -16.15 -5.84
N LEU A 93 16.31 -15.49 -6.97
CA LEU A 93 15.48 -14.43 -7.56
C LEU A 93 14.09 -14.89 -8.01
N ASP A 94 13.96 -16.17 -8.38
CA ASP A 94 12.69 -16.84 -8.72
C ASP A 94 11.69 -16.86 -7.56
N ASN A 95 12.16 -16.75 -6.32
CA ASN A 95 11.30 -16.61 -5.14
C ASN A 95 10.44 -15.33 -5.17
N LEU A 96 10.86 -14.27 -5.90
CA LEU A 96 10.01 -13.08 -6.08
C LEU A 96 8.71 -13.34 -6.83
N VAL A 97 8.68 -14.41 -7.62
CA VAL A 97 7.51 -14.76 -8.44
C VAL A 97 6.88 -16.08 -7.99
N SER A 98 7.43 -16.74 -6.98
CA SER A 98 6.80 -17.90 -6.37
C SER A 98 5.58 -17.45 -5.56
N GLY A 99 4.49 -18.23 -5.66
CA GLY A 99 3.23 -17.90 -4.99
C GLY A 99 3.30 -17.99 -3.47
N ASP A 100 4.30 -18.68 -2.91
CA ASP A 100 4.43 -18.92 -1.47
C ASP A 100 4.75 -17.65 -0.67
N ALA A 101 5.38 -16.66 -1.31
CA ALA A 101 5.71 -15.35 -0.72
C ALA A 101 4.70 -14.25 -1.08
N LEU A 102 3.58 -14.60 -1.73
CA LEU A 102 2.57 -13.65 -2.15
C LEU A 102 1.68 -13.26 -0.98
N GLU A 103 1.79 -12.00 -0.57
CA GLU A 103 0.87 -11.40 0.37
C GLU A 103 -0.17 -10.56 -0.39
N VAL A 104 -1.45 -10.74 -0.04
CA VAL A 104 -2.55 -9.98 -0.61
C VAL A 104 -3.45 -9.49 0.50
N TYR A 105 -3.78 -8.21 0.47
CA TYR A 105 -4.69 -7.55 1.38
C TYR A 105 -5.77 -6.82 0.60
N SER A 106 -6.97 -6.80 1.14
CA SER A 106 -8.05 -5.96 0.65
C SER A 106 -8.68 -5.22 1.81
N GLY A 107 -9.30 -4.09 1.53
CA GLY A 107 -9.86 -3.30 2.61
C GLY A 107 -10.62 -2.08 2.16
N ALA A 108 -11.08 -1.34 3.16
CA ALA A 108 -11.75 -0.08 2.97
C ALA A 108 -11.27 0.94 4.01
N GLY A 109 -11.41 2.21 3.68
CA GLY A 109 -10.97 3.29 4.53
C GLY A 109 -11.73 4.57 4.30
N VAL A 110 -11.40 5.53 5.15
CA VAL A 110 -11.90 6.90 5.09
C VAL A 110 -10.74 7.87 5.24
N ARG A 111 -10.84 8.98 4.52
CA ARG A 111 -9.85 10.04 4.48
C ARG A 111 -10.51 11.37 4.75
N PHE A 112 -9.96 12.09 5.72
CA PHE A 112 -10.27 13.48 5.97
C PHE A 112 -9.18 14.34 5.35
N ILE A 113 -9.53 15.14 4.34
CA ILE A 113 -8.61 15.99 3.59
C ILE A 113 -8.92 17.44 3.90
N HIS A 114 -7.98 18.15 4.52
CA HIS A 114 -8.13 19.58 4.79
C HIS A 114 -7.75 20.41 3.56
N LYS A 115 -8.64 21.25 3.05
CA LYS A 115 -8.45 21.96 1.76
C LYS A 115 -7.47 23.14 1.84
N ARG A 116 -7.23 23.68 3.03
CA ARG A 116 -6.42 24.90 3.22
C ARG A 116 -5.00 24.63 3.72
N ILE A 117 -4.73 23.42 4.21
CA ILE A 117 -3.41 23.05 4.72
C ILE A 117 -2.87 22.02 3.74
N PHE A 118 -1.73 22.32 3.13
CA PHE A 118 -1.14 21.45 2.12
C PHE A 118 -0.80 20.08 2.72
N ASN A 119 -1.22 19.02 2.02
CA ASN A 119 -0.98 17.62 2.40
C ASN A 119 -1.53 17.20 3.79
N ALA A 120 -2.42 17.98 4.39
CA ALA A 120 -3.10 17.61 5.64
C ALA A 120 -4.23 16.62 5.35
N VAL A 121 -3.85 15.35 5.30
CA VAL A 121 -4.77 14.22 5.10
C VAL A 121 -4.63 13.27 6.28
N ILE A 122 -5.75 12.96 6.93
CA ILE A 122 -5.82 11.92 7.95
C ILE A 122 -6.51 10.73 7.33
N ARG A 123 -5.89 9.55 7.42
CA ARG A 123 -6.39 8.29 6.85
C ARG A 123 -6.64 7.28 7.96
N LEU A 124 -7.76 6.59 7.82
CA LEU A 124 -8.08 5.42 8.61
C LEU A 124 -8.52 4.32 7.65
N ASP A 125 -7.68 3.30 7.50
CA ASP A 125 -7.91 2.17 6.62
C ASP A 125 -8.02 0.89 7.46
N TYR A 126 -8.91 -0.03 7.12
CA TYR A 126 -8.97 -1.37 7.69
C TYR A 126 -8.71 -2.39 6.60
N GLY A 127 -7.61 -3.12 6.72
CA GLY A 127 -7.17 -4.14 5.78
C GLY A 127 -7.35 -5.54 6.34
N VAL A 128 -7.70 -6.48 5.47
CA VAL A 128 -7.86 -7.90 5.76
C VAL A 128 -7.05 -8.68 4.74
N GLY A 129 -6.21 -9.60 5.23
CA GLY A 129 -5.42 -10.52 4.42
C GLY A 129 -6.31 -11.50 3.67
N LEU A 130 -5.89 -11.87 2.47
CA LEU A 130 -6.55 -12.84 1.60
C LEU A 130 -5.61 -14.01 1.32
N GLY A 131 -6.18 -15.22 1.18
CA GLY A 131 -5.41 -16.42 0.84
C GLY A 131 -4.49 -16.85 1.99
N ALA A 132 -3.17 -16.85 1.74
CA ALA A 132 -2.17 -17.22 2.74
C ALA A 132 -2.00 -16.16 3.84
N SER A 133 -2.34 -14.90 3.56
CA SER A 133 -2.35 -13.82 4.54
C SER A 133 -3.60 -13.92 5.42
N GLN A 134 -3.47 -14.30 6.69
CA GLN A 134 -4.61 -14.48 7.61
C GLN A 134 -4.79 -13.34 8.63
N ASN A 135 -3.99 -12.27 8.53
CA ASN A 135 -4.04 -11.16 9.47
C ASN A 135 -4.98 -10.04 8.99
N SER A 136 -5.46 -9.23 9.93
CA SER A 136 -6.18 -8.00 9.64
C SER A 136 -5.71 -6.89 10.57
N GLY A 137 -5.85 -5.64 10.15
CA GLY A 137 -5.28 -4.53 10.89
C GLY A 137 -5.92 -3.19 10.56
N LEU A 138 -6.07 -2.37 11.61
CA LEU A 138 -6.37 -0.95 11.47
C LEU A 138 -5.08 -0.19 11.17
N VAL A 139 -5.12 0.65 10.15
CA VAL A 139 -4.00 1.46 9.68
C VAL A 139 -4.38 2.92 9.81
N PHE A 140 -3.60 3.65 10.60
CA PHE A 140 -3.70 5.10 10.71
C PHE A 140 -2.57 5.75 9.92
N GLY A 141 -2.87 6.71 9.05
CA GLY A 141 -1.88 7.38 8.22
C GLY A 141 -2.07 8.88 8.16
N ILE A 142 -0.97 9.60 7.95
CA ILE A 142 -0.95 11.05 7.68
C ILE A 142 -0.40 11.26 6.26
N GLY A 143 -1.00 12.19 5.51
CA GLY A 143 -0.70 12.41 4.10
C GLY A 143 -1.43 11.45 3.17
N GLN A 144 -1.22 11.56 1.86
CA GLN A 144 -1.72 10.58 0.89
C GLN A 144 -0.97 9.25 1.03
N TYR A 145 -1.60 8.15 0.63
CA TYR A 145 -0.95 6.84 0.60
C TYR A 145 0.04 6.73 -0.57
N PHE A 146 -0.43 7.19 -1.73
CA PHE A 146 0.31 7.48 -2.96
C PHE A 146 -0.50 8.46 -3.82
#